data_AF-C1L431-F1
#
_entry.id   AF-C1L431-F1
#
_cell.length_a   1.000
_cell.length_b   1.000
_cell.length_c   1.000
_cell.angle_alpha   90.00
_cell.angle_beta   90.00
_cell.angle_gamma   90.00
#
_symmetry.space_group_name_H-M   'P 1'
#
loop_
_entity.id
_entity.type
_entity.pdbx_description
1 polymer ?
#
loop_
_entity_poly.entity_id
_entity_poly.type
_entity_poly.pdbx_seq_one_letter_code
_entity_poly.pdbx_strand_id
1 'polypeptide(L)'
;MEGVVTSVYNSWRDVEFSDLQKTLESVACELTANHEKNDISRNNLVNQTKEFRKSAPEDVRKSSSTVIKCYQAEFDALQKRFKYAEDAYLSLYKRLIELPDPSFALGELHSLQKRADKATEFEFESRKFKETCDELKAKVQELKSHERENKRLQKRLDELTTSLNSQIQLNTSRIVDEYQRKLESREQELAVFRVEAEEKLSNFESKNLAISKALEMAQSELFRLKTEVNTAETGRSSELELLMDDLEKSNVSFY
;
A
#
# COMPACT_ATOMS: atom_id res chain seq x y z
N MET A 1 -26.70 -17.85 -26.00
CA MET A 1 -26.92 -18.71 -27.17
C MET A 1 -26.19 -19.99 -26.87
N GLU A 2 -26.90 -21.10 -26.70
CA GLU A 2 -26.28 -22.39 -26.33
C GLU A 2 -25.32 -22.83 -27.44
N GLY A 3 -24.13 -23.32 -27.07
CA GLY A 3 -23.12 -23.72 -28.05
C GLY A 3 -23.63 -24.86 -28.94
N VAL A 4 -23.23 -24.88 -30.21
CA VAL A 4 -23.71 -25.87 -31.20
C VAL A 4 -23.52 -27.31 -30.69
N VAL A 5 -22.38 -27.61 -30.07
CA VAL A 5 -22.08 -28.93 -29.50
C VAL A 5 -23.06 -29.31 -28.39
N THR A 6 -23.35 -28.38 -27.48
CA THR A 6 -24.30 -28.61 -26.36
C THR A 6 -25.72 -28.81 -26.89
N SER A 7 -26.16 -27.98 -27.83
CA SER A 7 -27.48 -28.10 -28.45
C SER A 7 -27.66 -29.45 -29.16
N VAL A 8 -26.70 -29.84 -30.00
CA VAL A 8 -26.74 -31.12 -30.73
C VAL A 8 -26.68 -32.32 -29.78
N TYR A 9 -25.83 -32.27 -28.75
CA TYR A 9 -25.76 -33.31 -27.72
C TYR A 9 -27.10 -33.50 -26.99
N ASN A 10 -27.72 -32.40 -26.55
CA ASN A 10 -29.02 -32.46 -25.88
C ASN A 10 -30.11 -33.04 -26.80
N SER A 11 -30.18 -32.59 -28.05
CA SER A 11 -31.17 -33.11 -29.01
C SER A 11 -31.05 -34.61 -29.24
N TRP A 12 -29.83 -35.15 -29.38
CA TRP A 12 -29.65 -36.60 -29.58
C TRP A 12 -29.90 -37.41 -28.32
N ARG A 13 -29.60 -36.86 -27.14
CA ARG A 13 -29.97 -37.49 -25.87
C ARG A 13 -31.49 -37.62 -25.73
N ASP A 14 -32.22 -36.57 -26.10
CA ASP A 14 -33.69 -36.54 -25.99
C ASP A 14 -34.38 -37.44 -27.03
N VAL A 15 -33.67 -37.83 -28.11
CA VAL A 15 -34.15 -38.84 -29.08
C VAL A 15 -34.15 -40.24 -28.49
N GLU A 16 -33.35 -40.50 -27.45
CA GLU A 16 -33.21 -41.83 -26.81
C GLU A 16 -32.99 -42.94 -27.85
N PHE A 17 -31.92 -42.78 -28.65
CA PHE A 17 -31.70 -43.57 -29.87
C PHE A 17 -31.76 -45.09 -29.65
N SER A 18 -31.31 -45.59 -28.50
CA SER A 18 -31.42 -47.01 -28.16
C SER A 18 -32.88 -47.49 -28.06
N ASP A 19 -33.77 -46.70 -27.49
CA ASP A 19 -35.19 -47.05 -27.35
C ASP A 19 -35.93 -46.89 -28.68
N LEU A 20 -35.53 -45.92 -29.50
CA LEU A 20 -35.95 -45.84 -30.90
C LEU A 20 -35.53 -47.10 -31.68
N GLN A 21 -34.30 -47.56 -31.54
CA GLN A 21 -33.82 -48.79 -32.19
C GLN A 21 -34.65 -50.02 -31.77
N LYS A 22 -34.94 -50.18 -30.48
CA LYS A 22 -35.83 -51.27 -29.98
C LYS A 22 -37.23 -51.18 -30.57
N THR A 23 -37.78 -49.98 -30.68
CA THR A 23 -39.10 -49.74 -31.28
C THR A 23 -39.09 -50.12 -32.77
N LEU A 24 -38.03 -49.74 -33.49
CA LEU A 24 -37.90 -50.08 -34.90
C LEU A 24 -37.77 -51.60 -35.13
N GLU A 25 -36.99 -52.28 -34.29
CA GLU A 25 -36.84 -53.74 -34.30
C GLU A 25 -38.19 -54.44 -34.07
N SER A 26 -38.97 -53.99 -33.08
CA SER A 26 -40.27 -54.56 -32.75
C SER A 26 -41.24 -54.48 -33.93
N VAL A 27 -41.32 -53.31 -34.58
CA VAL A 27 -42.21 -53.11 -35.74
C VAL A 27 -41.72 -53.92 -36.95
N ALA A 28 -40.41 -54.03 -37.18
CA ALA A 28 -39.87 -54.88 -38.25
C ALA A 28 -40.22 -56.37 -38.05
N CYS A 29 -40.15 -56.86 -36.81
CA CYS A 29 -40.58 -58.21 -36.45
C CYS A 29 -42.08 -58.41 -36.69
N GLU A 30 -42.91 -57.46 -36.26
CA GLU A 30 -44.37 -57.51 -36.48
C GLU A 30 -44.74 -57.48 -37.96
N LEU A 31 -44.09 -56.65 -38.77
CA LEU A 31 -44.31 -56.60 -40.22
C LEU A 31 -44.00 -57.96 -40.87
N THR A 32 -42.88 -58.57 -40.49
CA THR A 32 -42.48 -59.90 -41.01
C THR A 32 -43.52 -60.96 -40.63
N ALA A 33 -43.98 -60.98 -39.38
CA ALA A 33 -45.00 -61.91 -38.91
C ALA A 33 -46.37 -61.68 -39.58
N ASN A 34 -46.71 -60.42 -39.89
CA ASN A 34 -47.96 -60.08 -40.56
C ASN A 34 -47.94 -60.43 -42.05
N HIS A 35 -46.77 -60.41 -42.70
CA HIS A 35 -46.63 -60.79 -44.11
C HIS A 35 -47.13 -62.23 -44.35
N GLU A 36 -46.72 -63.19 -43.50
CA GLU A 36 -47.18 -64.59 -43.60
C GLU A 36 -48.69 -64.73 -43.41
N LYS A 37 -49.27 -64.01 -42.43
CA LYS A 37 -50.72 -64.02 -42.18
C LYS A 37 -51.50 -63.42 -43.35
N ASN A 38 -50.98 -62.35 -43.95
CA ASN A 38 -51.59 -61.68 -45.10
C ASN A 38 -51.61 -62.60 -46.32
N ASP A 39 -50.53 -63.35 -46.57
CA ASP A 39 -50.46 -64.31 -47.67
C ASP A 39 -51.49 -65.44 -47.52
N ILE A 40 -51.65 -65.98 -46.31
CA ILE A 40 -52.67 -67.00 -46.00
C ILE A 40 -54.08 -66.43 -46.20
N SER A 41 -54.35 -65.25 -45.65
CA SER A 41 -55.65 -64.58 -45.75
C SER A 41 -56.02 -64.27 -47.21
N ARG A 42 -55.06 -63.77 -48.00
CA ARG A 42 -55.22 -63.52 -49.44
C ARG A 42 -55.60 -64.80 -50.18
N ASN A 43 -54.88 -65.90 -49.92
CA ASN A 43 -55.17 -67.19 -50.56
C ASN A 43 -56.57 -67.71 -50.20
N ASN A 44 -56.98 -67.58 -48.94
CA ASN A 44 -58.33 -67.93 -48.50
C ASN A 44 -59.39 -67.10 -49.22
N LEU A 45 -59.21 -65.77 -49.31
CA LEU A 45 -60.15 -64.87 -49.98
C LEU A 45 -60.27 -65.20 -51.48
N VAL A 46 -59.16 -65.52 -52.15
CA VAL A 46 -59.16 -65.97 -53.55
C VAL A 46 -59.93 -67.27 -53.71
N ASN A 47 -59.76 -68.23 -52.80
CA ASN A 47 -60.47 -69.50 -52.84
C ASN A 47 -61.98 -69.33 -52.61
N GLN A 48 -62.40 -68.57 -51.59
CA GLN A 48 -63.81 -68.26 -51.35
C GLN A 48 -64.45 -67.53 -52.54
N THR A 49 -63.73 -66.60 -53.16
CA THR A 49 -64.22 -65.89 -54.36
C THR A 49 -64.42 -66.86 -55.54
N LYS A 50 -63.52 -67.84 -55.71
CA LYS A 50 -63.65 -68.89 -56.73
C LYS A 50 -64.83 -69.81 -56.45
N GLU A 51 -65.02 -70.22 -55.19
CA GLU A 51 -66.15 -71.05 -54.78
C GLU A 51 -67.48 -70.35 -54.99
N PHE A 52 -67.60 -69.08 -54.58
CA PHE A 52 -68.78 -68.25 -54.84
C PHE A 52 -69.13 -68.20 -56.34
N ARG A 53 -68.13 -68.01 -57.21
CA ARG A 53 -68.35 -68.01 -58.67
C ARG A 53 -68.86 -69.36 -59.21
N LYS A 54 -68.55 -70.48 -58.54
CA LYS A 54 -68.98 -71.83 -58.95
C LYS A 54 -70.38 -72.17 -58.41
N SER A 55 -70.68 -71.79 -57.17
CA SER A 55 -71.89 -72.21 -56.46
C SER A 55 -73.07 -71.22 -56.55
N ALA A 56 -72.82 -69.94 -56.84
CA ALA A 56 -73.86 -68.91 -56.83
C ALA A 56 -74.79 -68.97 -58.07
N PRO A 57 -76.10 -68.65 -57.92
CA PRO A 57 -77.04 -68.45 -59.03
C PRO A 57 -76.56 -67.40 -60.06
N GLU A 58 -76.98 -67.53 -61.32
CA GLU A 58 -76.46 -66.72 -62.44
C GLU A 58 -76.77 -65.22 -62.32
N ASP A 59 -77.99 -64.89 -61.89
CA ASP A 59 -78.47 -63.53 -61.65
C ASP A 59 -77.69 -62.83 -60.52
N VAL A 60 -77.45 -63.55 -59.41
CA VAL A 60 -76.62 -63.08 -58.28
C VAL A 60 -75.16 -62.90 -58.71
N ARG A 61 -74.64 -63.81 -59.54
CA ARG A 61 -73.27 -63.73 -60.06
C ARG A 61 -73.08 -62.52 -60.97
N LYS A 62 -74.07 -62.21 -61.81
CA LYS A 62 -74.06 -61.04 -62.71
C LYS A 62 -74.08 -59.73 -61.91
N SER A 63 -74.98 -59.60 -60.93
CA SER A 63 -75.07 -58.38 -60.10
C SER A 63 -73.84 -58.18 -59.20
N SER A 64 -73.30 -59.25 -58.63
CA SER A 64 -72.15 -59.19 -57.71
C SER A 64 -70.80 -59.00 -58.44
N SER A 65 -70.70 -59.36 -59.72
CA SER A 65 -69.44 -59.35 -60.48
C SER A 65 -68.78 -57.97 -60.52
N THR A 66 -69.55 -56.90 -60.74
CA THR A 66 -69.00 -55.53 -60.79
C THR A 66 -68.47 -55.12 -59.42
N VAL A 67 -69.21 -55.40 -58.36
CA VAL A 67 -68.82 -55.08 -56.98
C VAL A 67 -67.53 -55.83 -56.60
N ILE A 68 -67.45 -57.14 -56.87
CA ILE A 68 -66.25 -57.96 -56.61
C ILE A 68 -65.03 -57.39 -57.34
N LYS A 69 -65.17 -56.97 -58.60
CA LYS A 69 -64.07 -56.37 -59.37
C LYS A 69 -63.57 -55.06 -58.76
N CYS A 70 -64.48 -54.18 -58.30
CA CYS A 70 -64.10 -52.94 -57.64
C CYS A 70 -63.34 -53.20 -56.34
N TYR A 71 -63.83 -54.11 -55.48
CA TYR A 71 -63.12 -54.49 -54.26
C TYR A 71 -61.77 -55.13 -54.54
N GLN A 72 -61.65 -55.95 -55.59
CA GLN A 72 -60.37 -56.53 -56.01
C GLN A 72 -59.37 -55.47 -56.45
N ALA A 73 -59.80 -54.50 -57.26
CA ALA A 73 -58.94 -53.40 -57.71
C ALA A 73 -58.45 -52.54 -56.53
N GLU A 74 -59.34 -52.18 -55.60
CA GLU A 74 -58.97 -51.44 -54.39
C GLU A 74 -58.04 -52.25 -53.47
N PHE A 75 -58.31 -53.55 -53.31
CA PHE A 75 -57.44 -54.43 -52.52
C PHE A 75 -56.04 -54.54 -53.13
N ASP A 76 -55.90 -54.73 -54.44
CA ASP A 76 -54.60 -54.79 -55.11
C ASP A 76 -53.86 -53.44 -55.05
N ALA A 77 -54.58 -52.31 -55.16
CA ALA A 77 -54.01 -50.98 -54.98
C ALA A 77 -53.49 -50.75 -53.55
N LEU A 78 -54.29 -51.15 -52.54
CA LEU A 78 -53.88 -51.13 -51.14
C LEU A 78 -52.66 -52.02 -50.92
N GLN A 79 -52.66 -53.25 -51.42
CA GLN A 79 -51.53 -54.17 -51.27
C GLN A 79 -50.24 -53.58 -51.85
N LYS A 80 -50.32 -52.94 -53.02
CA LYS A 80 -49.15 -52.28 -53.63
C LYS A 80 -48.64 -51.14 -52.75
N ARG A 81 -49.53 -50.33 -52.18
CA ARG A 81 -49.16 -49.23 -51.27
C ARG A 81 -48.58 -49.74 -49.96
N PHE A 82 -49.15 -50.81 -49.38
CA PHE A 82 -48.63 -51.45 -48.17
C PHE A 82 -47.24 -52.03 -48.40
N LYS A 83 -47.04 -52.81 -49.47
CA LYS A 83 -45.73 -53.36 -49.81
C LYS A 83 -44.67 -52.27 -49.98
N TYR A 84 -45.00 -51.17 -50.65
CA TYR A 84 -44.08 -50.03 -50.77
C TYR A 84 -43.72 -49.43 -49.40
N ALA A 85 -44.71 -49.25 -48.51
CA ALA A 85 -44.47 -48.72 -47.17
C ALA A 85 -43.62 -49.68 -46.30
N GLU A 86 -43.87 -50.99 -46.38
CA GLU A 86 -43.09 -52.03 -45.71
C GLU A 86 -41.65 -52.05 -46.22
N ASP A 87 -41.45 -52.05 -47.53
CA ASP A 87 -40.13 -52.03 -48.15
C ASP A 87 -39.33 -50.77 -47.75
N ALA A 88 -39.99 -49.60 -47.76
CA ALA A 88 -39.38 -48.34 -47.33
C ALA A 88 -39.03 -48.35 -45.84
N TYR A 89 -39.92 -48.88 -44.99
CA TYR A 89 -39.69 -49.02 -43.56
C TYR A 89 -38.51 -49.95 -43.27
N LEU A 90 -38.51 -51.15 -43.84
CA LEU A 90 -37.45 -52.14 -43.66
C LEU A 90 -36.11 -51.62 -44.19
N SER A 91 -36.10 -50.84 -45.27
CA SER A 91 -34.90 -50.18 -45.77
C SER A 91 -34.34 -49.14 -44.78
N LEU A 92 -35.20 -48.39 -44.08
CA LEU A 92 -34.77 -47.43 -43.06
C LEU A 92 -34.28 -48.14 -41.80
N TYR A 93 -35.03 -49.12 -41.32
CA TYR A 93 -34.70 -49.93 -40.14
C TYR A 93 -33.31 -50.58 -40.29
N LYS A 94 -33.03 -51.26 -41.41
CA LYS A 94 -31.72 -51.87 -41.69
C LYS A 94 -30.55 -50.89 -41.60
N ARG A 95 -30.79 -49.63 -42.00
CA ARG A 95 -29.75 -48.58 -41.94
C ARG A 95 -29.52 -48.05 -40.53
N LEU A 96 -30.55 -48.04 -39.68
CA LEU A 96 -30.49 -47.41 -38.36
C LEU A 96 -30.13 -48.39 -37.23
N ILE A 97 -30.46 -49.68 -37.37
CA ILE A 97 -30.27 -50.66 -36.30
C ILE A 97 -28.80 -50.96 -36.00
N GLU A 98 -27.94 -50.88 -37.01
CA GLU A 98 -26.50 -51.15 -36.86
C GLU A 98 -25.70 -49.91 -36.43
N LEU A 99 -26.31 -48.72 -36.42
CA LEU A 99 -25.61 -47.50 -36.06
C LEU A 99 -25.41 -47.42 -34.54
N PRO A 100 -24.22 -46.99 -34.08
CA PRO A 100 -24.02 -46.69 -32.67
C PRO A 100 -24.78 -45.42 -32.27
N ASP A 101 -25.18 -45.34 -31.00
CA ASP A 101 -25.79 -44.12 -30.45
C ASP A 101 -24.79 -42.95 -30.46
N PRO A 102 -25.05 -41.88 -31.23
CA PRO A 102 -24.14 -40.73 -31.33
C PRO A 102 -24.06 -39.93 -30.02
N SER A 103 -25.04 -40.06 -29.12
CA SER A 103 -25.12 -39.29 -27.88
C SER A 103 -23.90 -39.51 -27.00
N PHE A 104 -23.34 -40.72 -26.97
CA PHE A 104 -22.14 -41.01 -26.19
C PHE A 104 -20.93 -40.22 -26.67
N ALA A 105 -20.62 -40.27 -27.97
CA ALA A 105 -19.49 -39.56 -28.56
C ALA A 105 -19.68 -38.03 -28.46
N LEU A 106 -20.91 -37.54 -28.64
CA LEU A 106 -21.25 -36.14 -28.46
C LEU A 106 -21.10 -35.68 -27.00
N GLY A 107 -21.38 -36.55 -26.03
CA GLY A 107 -21.17 -36.29 -24.61
C GLY A 107 -19.69 -36.10 -24.26
N GLU A 108 -18.82 -36.96 -24.80
CA GLU A 108 -17.37 -36.83 -24.67
C GLU A 108 -16.87 -35.53 -25.32
N LEU A 109 -17.33 -35.21 -26.52
CA LEU A 109 -16.99 -33.97 -27.21
C LEU A 109 -17.44 -32.74 -26.41
N HIS A 110 -18.65 -32.77 -25.85
CA HIS A 110 -19.18 -31.71 -25.01
C HIS A 110 -18.35 -31.53 -23.71
N SER A 111 -17.90 -32.63 -23.10
CA SER A 111 -17.00 -32.61 -21.94
C SER A 111 -15.63 -32.03 -22.30
N LEU A 112 -15.06 -32.45 -23.44
CA LEU A 112 -13.80 -31.91 -23.96
C LEU A 112 -13.89 -30.43 -24.26
N GLN A 113 -14.98 -29.96 -24.86
CA GLN A 113 -15.20 -28.53 -25.11
C GLN A 113 -15.17 -27.73 -23.81
N LYS A 114 -15.90 -28.18 -22.77
CA LYS A 114 -15.89 -27.52 -21.45
C LYS A 114 -14.50 -27.51 -20.81
N ARG A 115 -13.72 -28.58 -20.98
CA ARG A 115 -12.34 -28.65 -20.48
C ARG A 115 -11.42 -27.71 -21.25
N ALA A 116 -11.59 -27.61 -22.57
CA ALA A 116 -10.83 -26.68 -23.41
C ALA A 116 -11.12 -25.23 -23.01
N ASP A 117 -12.39 -24.86 -22.84
CA ASP A 117 -12.77 -23.50 -22.41
C ASP A 117 -12.10 -23.15 -21.06
N LYS A 118 -12.15 -24.05 -20.07
CA LYS A 118 -11.46 -23.86 -18.78
C LYS A 118 -9.94 -23.78 -18.91
N ALA A 119 -9.34 -24.58 -19.79
CA ALA A 119 -7.90 -24.54 -20.02
C ALA A 119 -7.48 -23.16 -20.58
N THR A 120 -8.25 -22.61 -21.52
CA THR A 120 -7.97 -21.27 -22.06
C THR A 120 -8.09 -20.17 -21.02
N GLU A 121 -9.06 -20.29 -20.09
CA GLU A 121 -9.21 -19.38 -18.95
C GLU A 121 -8.00 -19.44 -18.03
N PHE A 122 -7.55 -20.64 -17.64
CA PHE A 122 -6.36 -20.81 -16.81
C PHE A 122 -5.07 -20.35 -17.50
N GLU A 123 -4.92 -20.54 -18.80
CA GLU A 123 -3.78 -20.02 -19.56
C GLU A 123 -3.74 -18.49 -19.55
N PHE A 124 -4.89 -17.84 -19.66
CA PHE A 124 -5.01 -16.39 -19.59
C PHE A 124 -4.67 -15.86 -18.18
N GLU A 125 -5.19 -16.49 -17.13
CA GLU A 125 -4.85 -16.15 -15.75
C GLU A 125 -3.37 -16.37 -15.45
N SER A 126 -2.79 -17.48 -15.91
CA SER A 126 -1.37 -17.79 -15.75
C SER A 126 -0.48 -16.74 -16.41
N ARG A 127 -0.87 -16.26 -17.60
CA ARG A 127 -0.17 -15.18 -18.30
C ARG A 127 -0.19 -13.89 -17.49
N LYS A 128 -1.36 -13.46 -17.00
CA LYS A 128 -1.49 -12.27 -16.14
C LYS A 128 -0.69 -12.38 -14.85
N PHE A 129 -0.70 -13.54 -14.22
CA PHE A 129 0.06 -13.78 -12.99
C PHE A 129 1.57 -13.66 -13.25
N LYS A 130 2.04 -14.20 -14.39
CA LYS A 130 3.44 -14.10 -14.81
C LYS A 130 3.85 -12.65 -15.10
N GLU A 131 3.02 -11.90 -15.82
CA GLU A 131 3.22 -10.46 -16.07
C GLU A 131 3.34 -9.68 -14.75
N THR A 132 2.40 -9.89 -13.82
CA THR A 132 2.43 -9.24 -12.50
C THR A 132 3.68 -9.61 -11.71
N CYS A 133 4.10 -10.88 -11.76
CA CYS A 133 5.31 -11.35 -11.11
C CYS A 133 6.57 -10.68 -11.67
N ASP A 134 6.65 -10.49 -12.99
CA ASP A 134 7.80 -9.85 -13.63
C ASP A 134 7.83 -8.34 -13.35
N GLU A 135 6.67 -7.67 -13.30
CA GLU A 135 6.56 -6.28 -12.83
C GLU A 135 7.00 -6.11 -11.38
N LEU A 136 6.56 -6.99 -10.48
CA LEU A 136 6.96 -6.94 -9.07
C LEU A 136 8.46 -7.20 -8.90
N LYS A 137 9.03 -8.14 -9.65
CA LYS A 137 10.49 -8.35 -9.66
C LYS A 137 11.23 -7.09 -10.11
N ALA A 138 10.76 -6.41 -11.16
CA ALA A 138 11.35 -5.16 -11.62
C ALA A 138 11.32 -4.07 -10.54
N LYS A 139 10.16 -3.86 -9.90
CA LYS A 139 10.01 -2.91 -8.78
C LYS A 139 10.92 -3.24 -7.60
N VAL A 140 11.10 -4.53 -7.28
CA VAL A 140 12.02 -4.96 -6.22
C VAL A 140 13.47 -4.62 -6.57
N GLN A 141 13.89 -4.78 -7.83
CA GLN A 141 15.24 -4.40 -8.25
C GLN A 141 15.46 -2.89 -8.19
N GLU A 142 14.47 -2.11 -8.60
CA GLU A 142 14.48 -0.65 -8.51
C GLU A 142 14.58 -0.19 -7.04
N LEU A 143 13.76 -0.76 -6.16
CA LEU A 143 13.77 -0.44 -4.73
C LEU A 143 15.11 -0.78 -4.07
N LYS A 144 15.75 -1.90 -4.45
CA LYS A 144 17.12 -2.22 -4.02
C LYS A 144 18.15 -1.20 -4.50
N SER A 145 17.99 -0.65 -5.69
CA SER A 145 18.86 0.41 -6.21
C SER A 145 18.70 1.69 -5.38
N HIS A 146 17.45 2.11 -5.13
CA HIS A 146 17.15 3.25 -4.28
C HIS A 146 17.64 3.07 -2.84
N GLU A 147 17.55 1.87 -2.27
CA GLU A 147 18.06 1.58 -0.93
C GLU A 147 19.59 1.78 -0.84
N ARG A 148 20.34 1.35 -1.86
CA ARG A 148 21.80 1.57 -1.93
C ARG A 148 22.13 3.05 -2.03
N GLU A 149 21.41 3.78 -2.86
CA GLU A 149 21.61 5.22 -3.00
C GLU A 149 21.30 5.97 -1.70
N ASN A 150 20.21 5.61 -1.03
CA ASN A 150 19.84 6.21 0.25
C ASN A 150 20.90 5.95 1.32
N LYS A 151 21.43 4.71 1.41
CA LYS A 151 22.57 4.39 2.30
C LYS A 151 23.81 5.23 1.99
N ARG A 152 24.11 5.47 0.70
CA ARG A 152 25.23 6.32 0.28
C ARG A 152 25.02 7.78 0.70
N LEU A 153 23.82 8.32 0.47
CA LEU A 153 23.47 9.69 0.84
C LEU A 153 23.47 9.88 2.36
N GLN A 154 22.94 8.92 3.13
CA GLN A 154 22.97 8.95 4.59
C GLN A 154 24.40 9.00 5.11
N LYS A 155 25.28 8.12 4.62
CA LYS A 155 26.70 8.13 4.99
C LYS A 155 27.36 9.49 4.68
N ARG A 156 27.03 10.08 3.52
CA ARG A 156 27.57 11.39 3.13
C ARG A 156 27.07 12.51 4.04
N LEU A 157 25.81 12.46 4.45
CA LEU A 157 25.23 13.40 5.41
C LEU A 157 25.90 13.29 6.78
N ASP A 158 26.14 12.07 7.25
CA ASP A 158 26.83 11.81 8.52
C ASP A 158 28.28 12.35 8.47
N GLU A 159 29.03 12.06 7.41
CA GLU A 159 30.39 12.60 7.17
C GLU A 159 30.41 14.13 7.20
N LEU A 160 29.46 14.78 6.51
CA LEU A 160 29.37 16.24 6.46
C LEU A 160 29.01 16.82 7.82
N THR A 161 28.10 16.19 8.54
CA THR A 161 27.68 16.58 9.89
C THR A 161 28.84 16.49 10.88
N THR A 162 29.59 15.38 10.86
CA THR A 162 30.81 15.23 11.68
C THR A 162 31.84 16.29 11.33
N SER A 163 32.13 16.51 10.04
CA SER A 163 33.08 17.53 9.60
C SER A 163 32.69 18.94 10.07
N LEU A 164 31.41 19.29 9.94
CA LEU A 164 30.90 20.60 10.37
C LEU A 164 31.01 20.77 11.88
N ASN A 165 30.62 19.75 12.65
CA ASN A 165 30.76 19.76 14.11
C ASN A 165 32.22 19.93 14.55
N SER A 166 33.16 19.22 13.92
CA SER A 166 34.59 19.40 14.20
C SER A 166 35.08 20.81 13.87
N GLN A 167 34.64 21.41 12.75
CA GLN A 167 34.98 22.80 12.43
C GLN A 167 34.40 23.79 13.44
N ILE A 168 33.16 23.60 13.89
CA ILE A 168 32.52 24.42 14.93
C ILE A 168 33.28 24.29 16.25
N GLN A 169 33.67 23.08 16.66
CA GLN A 169 34.45 22.85 17.88
C GLN A 169 35.82 23.53 17.80
N LEU A 170 36.54 23.37 16.68
CA LEU A 170 37.84 24.00 16.47
C LEU A 170 37.73 25.53 16.52
N ASN A 171 36.74 26.10 15.83
CA ASN A 171 36.51 27.54 15.82
C ASN A 171 36.12 28.07 17.21
N THR A 172 35.24 27.36 17.93
CA THR A 172 34.85 27.71 19.29
C THR A 172 36.05 27.68 20.22
N SER A 173 36.88 26.63 20.19
CA SER A 173 38.10 26.53 20.99
C SER A 173 39.04 27.69 20.69
N ARG A 174 39.28 28.00 19.41
CA ARG A 174 40.14 29.11 18.99
C ARG A 174 39.63 30.46 19.51
N ILE A 175 38.33 30.70 19.45
CA ILE A 175 37.71 31.94 19.94
C ILE A 175 37.86 32.00 21.47
N VAL A 176 37.57 30.92 22.19
CA VAL A 176 37.72 30.84 23.65
C VAL A 176 39.17 31.13 24.05
N ASP A 177 40.16 30.49 23.41
CA ASP A 177 41.58 30.71 23.69
C ASP A 177 42.04 32.15 23.39
N GLU A 178 41.46 32.79 22.37
CA GLU A 178 41.74 34.20 22.07
C GLU A 178 41.17 35.13 23.14
N TYR A 179 39.93 34.91 23.57
CA TYR A 179 39.30 35.71 24.63
C TYR A 179 39.93 35.48 25.99
N GLN A 180 40.34 34.25 26.30
CA GLN A 180 41.06 33.90 27.52
C GLN A 180 42.39 34.67 27.59
N ARG A 181 43.18 34.67 26.50
CA ARG A 181 44.42 35.45 26.43
C ARG A 181 44.20 36.95 26.57
N LYS A 182 43.13 37.50 25.97
CA LYS A 182 42.76 38.92 26.13
C LYS A 182 42.37 39.24 27.58
N LEU A 183 41.63 38.35 28.23
CA LEU A 183 41.25 38.51 29.63
C LEU A 183 42.48 38.49 30.54
N GLU A 184 43.36 37.51 30.39
CA GLU A 184 44.62 37.40 31.15
C GLU A 184 45.51 38.64 30.97
N SER A 185 45.67 39.12 29.74
CA SER A 185 46.40 40.36 29.47
C SER A 185 45.77 41.56 30.17
N ARG A 186 44.42 41.65 30.18
CA ARG A 186 43.71 42.76 30.82
C ARG A 186 43.77 42.69 32.34
N GLU A 187 43.71 41.48 32.91
CA GLU A 187 43.90 41.25 34.35
C GLU A 187 45.32 41.64 34.79
N GLN A 188 46.33 41.31 33.98
CA GLN A 188 47.71 41.71 34.25
C GLN A 188 47.90 43.23 34.20
N GLU A 189 47.34 43.90 33.19
CA GLU A 189 47.32 45.37 33.10
C GLU A 189 46.63 46.01 34.33
N LEU A 190 45.47 45.47 34.74
CA LEU A 190 44.76 45.94 35.92
C LEU A 190 45.55 45.70 37.22
N ALA A 191 46.27 44.59 37.32
CA ALA A 191 47.14 44.30 38.46
C ALA A 191 48.29 45.31 38.56
N VAL A 192 48.95 45.62 37.44
CA VAL A 192 49.99 46.66 37.38
C VAL A 192 49.42 48.01 37.79
N PHE A 193 48.28 48.40 37.21
CA PHE A 193 47.61 49.66 37.55
C PHE A 193 47.23 49.74 39.04
N ARG A 194 46.78 48.63 39.64
CA ARG A 194 46.50 48.54 41.08
C ARG A 194 47.74 48.80 41.93
N VAL A 195 48.86 48.17 41.60
CA VAL A 195 50.14 48.37 42.33
C VAL A 195 50.56 49.84 42.23
N GLU A 196 50.51 50.43 41.04
CA GLU A 196 50.84 51.86 40.85
C GLU A 196 49.90 52.78 41.65
N ALA A 197 48.59 52.44 41.72
CA ALA A 197 47.62 53.20 42.50
C ALA A 197 47.87 53.07 44.01
N GLU A 198 48.18 51.87 44.50
CA GLU A 198 48.54 51.59 45.89
C GLU A 198 49.84 52.34 46.29
N GLU A 199 50.86 52.35 45.44
CA GLU A 199 52.08 53.14 45.64
C GLU A 199 51.80 54.65 45.69
N LYS A 200 50.97 55.16 44.78
CA LYS A 200 50.56 56.58 44.81
C LYS A 200 49.78 56.90 46.08
N LEU A 201 48.87 56.04 46.51
CA LEU A 201 48.11 56.21 47.73
C LEU A 201 49.04 56.26 48.94
N SER A 202 49.96 55.31 49.07
CA SER A 202 50.97 55.29 50.15
C SER A 202 51.85 56.55 50.17
N ASN A 203 52.23 57.04 48.99
CA ASN A 203 52.95 58.31 48.86
C ASN A 203 52.11 59.51 49.33
N PHE A 204 50.83 59.57 48.99
CA PHE A 204 49.92 60.62 49.46
C PHE A 204 49.70 60.52 50.97
N GLU A 205 49.50 59.33 51.52
CA GLU A 205 49.37 59.10 52.97
C GLU A 205 50.62 59.54 53.73
N SER A 206 51.82 59.21 53.21
CA SER A 206 53.09 59.63 53.79
C SER A 206 53.26 61.14 53.78
N LYS A 207 52.91 61.80 52.67
CA LYS A 207 52.88 63.27 52.57
C LYS A 207 51.87 63.88 53.54
N ASN A 208 50.67 63.30 53.64
CA ASN A 208 49.62 63.77 54.52
C ASN A 208 50.06 63.65 55.99
N LEU A 209 50.70 62.54 56.38
CA LEU A 209 51.29 62.36 57.71
C LEU A 209 52.39 63.40 57.99
N ALA A 210 53.26 63.69 57.01
CA ALA A 210 54.29 64.71 57.15
C ALA A 210 53.68 66.12 57.33
N ILE A 211 52.64 66.44 56.55
CA ILE A 211 51.89 67.71 56.69
C ILE A 211 51.21 67.79 58.06
N SER A 212 50.53 66.73 58.52
CA SER A 212 49.91 66.69 59.84
C SER A 212 50.93 66.89 60.96
N LYS A 213 52.11 66.24 60.88
CA LYS A 213 53.20 66.48 61.85
C LYS A 213 53.73 67.91 61.80
N ALA A 214 53.93 68.46 60.60
CA ALA A 214 54.37 69.85 60.45
C ALA A 214 53.33 70.83 61.01
N LEU A 215 52.04 70.53 60.84
CA LEU A 215 50.94 71.29 61.42
C LEU A 215 50.94 71.22 62.95
N GLU A 216 51.11 70.03 63.55
CA GLU A 216 51.24 69.87 65.01
C GLU A 216 52.44 70.63 65.57
N MET A 217 53.59 70.58 64.88
CA MET A 217 54.79 71.35 65.24
C MET A 217 54.52 72.85 65.19
N ALA A 218 53.95 73.33 64.09
CA ALA A 218 53.60 74.75 63.94
C ALA A 218 52.59 75.19 65.01
N GLN A 219 51.58 74.37 65.32
CA GLN A 219 50.62 74.65 66.40
C GLN A 219 51.29 74.68 67.78
N SER A 220 52.22 73.78 68.05
CA SER A 220 53.00 73.75 69.30
C SER A 220 53.89 74.98 69.43
N GLU A 221 54.52 75.41 68.34
CA GLU A 221 55.34 76.62 68.30
C GLU A 221 54.50 77.89 68.46
N LEU A 222 53.31 77.93 67.86
CA LEU A 222 52.33 79.00 68.05
C LEU A 222 51.84 79.05 69.51
N PHE A 223 51.62 77.89 70.15
CA PHE A 223 51.30 77.81 71.57
C PHE A 223 52.45 78.31 72.44
N ARG A 224 53.71 77.93 72.14
CA ARG A 224 54.91 78.41 72.83
C ARG A 224 55.04 79.93 72.72
N LEU A 225 54.94 80.48 71.51
CA LEU A 225 54.98 81.94 71.27
C LEU A 225 53.84 82.65 71.98
N LYS A 226 52.62 82.09 71.97
CA LYS A 226 51.48 82.66 72.71
C LYS A 226 51.73 82.66 74.22
N THR A 227 52.37 81.62 74.75
CA THR A 227 52.77 81.54 76.15
C THR A 227 53.86 82.57 76.46
N GLU A 228 54.89 82.70 75.62
CA GLU A 228 55.94 83.71 75.74
C GLU A 228 55.39 85.13 75.72
N VAL A 229 54.46 85.43 74.79
CA VAL A 229 53.78 86.73 74.74
C VAL A 229 52.97 86.97 76.02
N ASN A 230 52.20 85.99 76.50
CA ASN A 230 51.49 86.13 77.76
C ASN A 230 52.45 86.35 78.95
N THR A 231 53.59 85.66 79.00
CA THR A 231 54.61 85.87 80.05
C THR A 231 55.31 87.21 79.93
N ALA A 232 55.55 87.70 78.71
CA ALA A 232 56.10 89.03 78.47
C ALA A 232 55.08 90.12 78.83
N GLU A 233 53.79 89.89 78.59
CA GLU A 233 52.70 90.79 78.96
C GLU A 233 52.51 90.84 80.48
N THR A 234 52.56 89.70 81.17
CA THR A 234 52.58 89.66 82.65
C THR A 234 53.86 90.24 83.23
N GLY A 235 55.03 89.99 82.62
CA GLY A 235 56.31 90.60 82.98
C GLY A 235 56.29 92.13 82.83
N ARG A 236 55.72 92.62 81.72
CA ARG A 236 55.55 94.05 81.47
C ARG A 236 54.51 94.68 82.41
N SER A 237 53.47 93.94 82.78
CA SER A 237 52.50 94.36 83.79
C SER A 237 53.15 94.47 85.17
N SER A 238 54.04 93.55 85.53
CA SER A 238 54.77 93.58 86.81
C SER A 238 55.88 94.64 86.83
N GLU A 239 56.55 94.93 85.71
CA GLU A 239 57.40 96.12 85.58
C GLU A 239 56.60 97.43 85.70
N LEU A 240 55.39 97.49 85.14
CA LEU A 240 54.47 98.62 85.34
C LEU A 240 54.08 98.79 86.81
N GLU A 241 53.87 97.69 87.52
CA GLU A 241 53.54 97.67 88.95
C GLU A 241 54.73 98.14 89.80
N LEU A 242 55.96 97.72 89.46
CA LEU A 242 57.21 98.22 90.08
C LEU A 242 57.45 99.71 89.80
N LEU A 243 57.18 100.18 88.57
CA LEU A 243 57.25 101.60 88.22
C LEU A 243 56.18 102.42 88.95
N MET A 244 54.99 101.86 89.18
CA MET A 244 53.98 102.47 90.06
C MET A 244 54.45 102.54 91.51
N ASP A 245 55.09 101.49 92.03
CA ASP A 245 55.62 101.46 93.40
C ASP A 245 56.78 102.46 93.61
N ASP A 246 57.64 102.65 92.60
CA ASP A 246 58.69 103.68 92.60
C ASP A 246 58.11 105.10 92.44
N LEU A 247 56.99 105.25 91.74
CA LEU A 247 56.24 106.52 91.63
C LEU A 247 55.57 106.87 92.97
N GLU A 248 55.00 105.90 93.68
CA GLU A 248 54.46 106.08 95.03
C GLU A 248 55.55 106.42 96.04
N LYS A 249 56.73 105.78 95.97
CA LYS A 249 57.89 106.14 96.82
C LYS A 249 58.46 107.52 96.52
N SER A 250 58.44 107.98 95.27
CA SER A 250 58.83 109.35 94.91
C SER A 250 57.82 110.41 95.37
N ASN A 251 56.55 110.05 95.52
CA ASN A 251 55.51 110.97 95.99
C ASN A 251 55.50 111.16 97.52
N VAL A 252 56.22 110.32 98.28
CA VAL A 252 56.40 110.46 99.74
C VAL A 252 57.59 111.40 100.10
N SER A 253 58.31 111.96 99.12
CA SER A 253 59.35 112.99 99.33
C SER A 253 58.86 114.44 99.22
N PHE A 254 57.55 114.67 99.11
CA PHE A 254 56.96 116.01 99.25
C PHE A 254 55.70 115.91 100.12
N TYR A 255 55.88 115.89 101.45
CA TYR A 255 55.23 116.75 102.45
C TYR A 255 55.62 116.32 103.87
#